data_AF-A0AAW1XDV1-F1
#
_entry.id   AF-A0AAW1XDV1-F1
#
_cell.length_a   1.000
_cell.length_b   1.000
_cell.length_c   1.000
_cell.angle_alpha   90.00
_cell.angle_beta   90.00
_cell.angle_gamma   90.00
#
_symmetry.space_group_name_H-M   'P 1'
#
loop_
_entity.id
_entity.type
_entity.pdbx_description
1 polymer ?
#
loop_
_entity_poly.entity_id
_entity_poly.type
_entity_poly.pdbx_seq_one_letter_code
_entity_poly.pdbx_strand_id
1 'polypeptide(L)'
;MQTNDNMAIDAEHKVIEVDLSKLGAVHTMFAALFCKLVAPVKTIISANVLKEAQDGNAAVRPLPLGISVSGKVKKQCAHYFGVTINEQQAKLGIVVRVTSFGRNRFKLLYFEQDANNAGYCLASQEDSKMICNVPSAGMYFLHFQVYRMDSTLNVAPTALFKRFEGVHPCEVSQLKAGTHIFAVYGDNFFKKAPYKIEALCVESSNDRAHRLREVEAQILKKRDELHQFETELWEALADFQEVTSRYTLEKQSVDELLKQRDNIYSSYTVRNTPNHSGVGGSGLF
;
A
#
# COMPACT_ATOMS: atom_id res chain seq x y z
N MET A 1 41.31 14.01 11.33
CA MET A 1 40.08 14.43 10.65
C MET A 1 39.14 13.24 10.63
N GLN A 2 38.12 13.29 11.49
CA GLN A 2 36.97 12.39 11.51
C GLN A 2 36.05 12.68 10.33
N THR A 3 35.43 11.62 9.80
CA THR A 3 33.99 11.47 9.42
C THR A 3 33.86 10.13 8.67
N ASN A 4 32.80 9.33 8.76
CA ASN A 4 31.64 9.26 9.64
C ASN A 4 31.11 7.82 9.52
N ASP A 5 30.47 7.38 10.60
CA ASP A 5 29.96 6.04 10.85
C ASP A 5 28.87 5.59 9.87
N ASN A 6 28.98 4.34 9.40
CA ASN A 6 27.87 3.56 8.87
C ASN A 6 27.01 3.09 10.05
N MET A 7 26.01 3.87 10.45
CA MET A 7 24.90 3.33 11.25
C MET A 7 23.93 2.62 10.31
N ALA A 8 24.02 1.29 10.27
CA ALA A 8 22.87 0.46 9.94
C ALA A 8 21.81 0.71 11.02
N ILE A 9 20.73 1.39 10.65
CA ILE A 9 19.58 1.58 11.52
C ILE A 9 18.75 0.31 11.40
N ASP A 10 19.08 -0.67 12.24
CA ASP A 10 18.21 -1.82 12.49
C ASP A 10 17.09 -1.31 13.41
N ALA A 11 16.07 -0.71 12.80
CA ALA A 11 14.85 -0.34 13.50
C ALA A 11 14.07 -1.64 13.76
N GLU A 12 14.30 -2.25 14.91
CA GLU A 12 13.37 -3.22 15.49
C GLU A 12 11.98 -2.57 15.49
N HIS A 13 11.14 -2.94 14.52
CA HIS A 13 9.72 -2.65 14.51
C HIS A 13 9.13 -3.30 15.76
N LYS A 14 9.08 -2.55 16.87
CA LYS A 14 8.39 -2.95 18.08
C LYS A 14 6.91 -2.88 17.79
N VAL A 15 6.37 -3.93 17.18
CA VAL A 15 4.93 -4.14 17.05
C VAL A 15 4.39 -4.22 18.47
N ILE A 16 3.85 -3.12 18.97
CA ILE A 16 3.13 -3.09 20.24
C ILE A 16 1.93 -4.01 20.05
N GLU A 17 2.02 -5.24 20.56
CA GLU A 17 0.97 -6.23 20.48
C GLU A 17 -0.15 -5.80 21.43
N VAL A 18 -1.18 -5.16 20.87
CA VAL A 18 -2.32 -4.65 21.63
C VAL A 18 -3.21 -5.85 22.02
N ASP A 19 -3.28 -6.15 23.32
CA ASP A 19 -4.16 -7.18 23.88
C ASP A 19 -5.64 -6.71 23.83
N LEU A 20 -6.30 -7.03 22.72
CA LEU A 20 -7.70 -6.67 22.42
C LEU A 20 -8.73 -7.41 23.29
N SER A 21 -8.32 -8.38 24.12
CA SER A 21 -9.24 -9.24 24.87
C SER A 21 -9.81 -8.62 26.14
N LYS A 22 -9.28 -7.45 26.56
CA LYS A 22 -9.61 -6.82 27.85
C LYS A 22 -10.50 -5.57 27.79
N LEU A 23 -11.03 -5.20 26.62
CA LEU A 23 -11.59 -3.85 26.42
C LEU A 23 -13.06 -3.80 25.95
N GLY A 24 -13.83 -2.88 26.55
CA GLY A 24 -15.28 -2.71 26.35
C GLY A 24 -15.69 -1.92 25.09
N ALA A 25 -16.99 -1.57 25.01
CA ALA A 25 -17.70 -1.13 23.79
C ALA A 25 -17.08 0.05 22.99
N VAL A 26 -16.29 0.93 23.60
CA VAL A 26 -15.58 2.03 22.93
C VAL A 26 -14.50 1.52 21.97
N HIS A 27 -13.91 0.34 22.26
CA HIS A 27 -12.89 -0.28 21.41
C HIS A 27 -13.44 -0.96 20.16
N THR A 28 -14.73 -1.32 20.12
CA THR A 28 -15.36 -1.91 18.92
C THR A 28 -15.40 -0.93 17.75
N MET A 29 -15.56 0.38 18.02
CA MET A 29 -15.49 1.41 16.97
C MET A 29 -14.06 1.62 16.45
N PHE A 30 -13.04 1.48 17.31
CA PHE A 30 -11.64 1.51 16.90
C PHE A 30 -11.25 0.26 16.10
N ALA A 31 -11.65 -0.95 16.53
CA ALA A 31 -11.40 -2.19 15.81
C ALA A 31 -12.08 -2.24 14.44
N ALA A 32 -13.28 -1.64 14.31
CA ALA A 32 -13.98 -1.52 13.03
C ALA A 32 -13.26 -0.59 12.04
N LEU A 33 -12.48 0.38 12.52
CA LEU A 33 -11.64 1.25 11.69
C LEU A 33 -10.48 0.48 11.04
N PHE A 34 -10.05 -0.64 11.64
CA PHE A 34 -8.87 -1.41 11.24
C PHE A 34 -9.16 -2.67 10.43
N CYS A 35 -10.41 -3.14 10.39
CA CYS A 35 -10.75 -4.44 9.82
C CYS A 35 -11.66 -4.32 8.58
N LYS A 36 -11.07 -4.51 7.40
CA LYS A 36 -11.64 -5.24 6.24
C LYS A 36 -10.64 -5.28 5.08
N LEU A 37 -10.23 -6.48 4.66
CA LEU A 37 -9.37 -6.70 3.48
C LEU A 37 -10.09 -7.61 2.48
N VAL A 38 -10.35 -7.08 1.28
CA VAL A 38 -10.39 -7.86 0.05
C VAL A 38 -9.25 -7.32 -0.80
N ALA A 39 -8.10 -7.99 -0.78
CA ALA A 39 -6.96 -7.62 -1.60
C ALA A 39 -7.27 -7.93 -3.08
N PRO A 40 -6.94 -7.05 -4.03
CA PRO A 40 -6.99 -7.39 -5.44
C PRO A 40 -6.03 -8.56 -5.74
N VAL A 41 -6.51 -9.60 -6.43
CA VAL A 41 -5.65 -10.70 -6.87
C VAL A 41 -4.69 -10.18 -7.95
N LYS A 42 -3.39 -10.09 -7.62
CA LYS A 42 -2.33 -9.74 -8.57
C LYS A 42 -2.17 -10.89 -9.57
N THR A 43 -2.42 -10.62 -10.85
CA THR A 43 -2.27 -11.60 -11.92
C THR A 43 -0.80 -11.72 -12.35
N ILE A 44 -0.31 -12.95 -12.51
CA ILE A 44 1.08 -13.27 -12.89
C ILE A 44 1.20 -13.38 -14.42
N ILE A 45 2.35 -13.02 -14.99
CA ILE A 45 2.66 -13.20 -16.41
C ILE A 45 2.72 -14.69 -16.75
N SER A 46 2.12 -15.09 -17.87
CA SER A 46 2.16 -16.50 -18.28
C SER A 46 3.59 -16.97 -18.54
N ALA A 47 3.92 -18.19 -18.09
CA ALA A 47 5.24 -18.79 -18.29
C ALA A 47 5.62 -18.87 -19.78
N ASN A 48 4.64 -19.06 -20.67
CA ASN A 48 4.87 -19.11 -22.11
C ASN A 48 5.40 -17.78 -22.67
N VAL A 49 4.89 -16.63 -22.20
CA VAL A 49 5.37 -15.31 -22.62
C VAL A 49 6.80 -15.08 -22.14
N LEU A 50 7.10 -15.47 -20.89
CA LEU A 50 8.45 -15.35 -20.34
C LEU A 50 9.44 -16.23 -21.10
N LYS A 51 9.06 -17.48 -21.39
CA LYS A 51 9.88 -18.42 -22.14
C LYS A 51 10.09 -17.99 -23.59
N GLU A 52 9.05 -17.46 -24.26
CA GLU A 52 9.18 -16.91 -25.62
C GLU A 52 10.23 -15.80 -25.69
N ALA A 53 10.24 -14.90 -24.70
CA ALA A 53 11.25 -13.85 -24.59
C ALA A 53 12.64 -14.42 -24.28
N GLN A 54 12.73 -15.36 -23.32
CA GLN A 54 13.98 -15.98 -22.89
C GLN A 54 14.64 -16.82 -23.99
N ASP A 55 13.86 -17.49 -24.83
CA ASP A 55 14.38 -18.30 -25.94
C ASP A 55 14.75 -17.42 -27.17
N GLY A 56 14.52 -16.10 -27.12
CA GLY A 56 14.75 -15.18 -28.23
C GLY A 56 13.75 -15.35 -29.40
N ASN A 57 12.65 -16.07 -29.19
CA ASN A 57 11.64 -16.38 -30.21
C ASN A 57 10.56 -15.28 -30.35
N ALA A 58 10.60 -14.26 -29.50
CA ALA A 58 9.66 -13.16 -29.51
C ALA A 58 9.71 -12.38 -30.84
N ALA A 59 8.57 -12.27 -31.51
CA ALA A 59 8.45 -11.46 -32.73
C ALA A 59 8.43 -9.95 -32.39
N VAL A 60 9.62 -9.35 -32.30
CA VAL A 60 9.81 -7.94 -31.96
C VAL A 60 9.51 -7.03 -33.15
N ARG A 61 8.59 -6.07 -32.95
CA ARG A 61 8.28 -5.03 -33.95
C ARG A 61 9.00 -3.73 -33.61
N PRO A 62 9.51 -2.96 -34.58
CA PRO A 62 10.09 -1.66 -34.29
C PRO A 62 9.01 -0.70 -33.76
N LEU A 63 9.36 0.10 -32.75
CA LEU A 63 8.58 1.22 -32.25
C LEU A 63 9.48 2.48 -32.24
N PRO A 64 9.53 3.23 -33.36
CA PRO A 64 10.29 4.47 -33.43
C PRO A 64 9.76 5.50 -32.43
N LEU A 65 10.67 6.32 -31.87
CA LEU A 65 10.28 7.40 -30.98
C LEU A 65 9.37 8.41 -31.71
N GLY A 66 8.33 8.88 -31.01
CA GLY A 66 7.32 9.80 -31.55
C GLY A 66 6.23 9.13 -32.40
N ILE A 67 6.31 7.82 -32.62
CA ILE A 67 5.32 7.07 -33.38
C ILE A 67 4.47 6.21 -32.46
N SER A 68 3.16 6.28 -32.66
CA SER A 68 2.20 5.42 -31.97
C SER A 68 1.81 4.21 -32.82
N VAL A 69 1.74 3.03 -32.20
CA VAL A 69 1.29 1.78 -32.84
C VAL A 69 0.06 1.23 -32.13
N SER A 70 -0.96 0.84 -32.90
CA SER A 70 -2.17 0.22 -32.35
C SER A 70 -2.20 -1.29 -32.59
N GLY A 71 -2.79 -2.04 -31.67
CA GLY A 71 -2.90 -3.50 -31.78
C GLY A 71 -4.03 -4.08 -30.93
N LYS A 72 -4.24 -5.40 -31.05
CA LYS A 72 -5.17 -6.18 -30.22
C LYS A 72 -4.47 -7.42 -29.68
N VAL A 73 -4.06 -7.39 -28.42
CA VAL A 73 -3.37 -8.52 -27.79
C VAL A 73 -4.39 -9.54 -27.26
N LYS A 74 -4.11 -10.83 -27.46
CA LYS A 74 -4.93 -11.93 -26.92
C LYS A 74 -4.65 -12.12 -25.42
N LYS A 75 -5.55 -12.81 -24.73
CA LYS A 75 -5.35 -13.23 -23.35
C LYS A 75 -4.04 -14.01 -23.19
N GLN A 76 -3.27 -13.69 -22.16
CA GLN A 76 -2.03 -14.38 -21.79
C GLN A 76 -0.99 -14.45 -22.93
N CYS A 77 -1.07 -13.51 -23.88
CA CYS A 77 -0.09 -13.30 -24.94
C CYS A 77 0.52 -11.91 -24.78
N ALA A 78 1.66 -11.69 -25.42
CA ALA A 78 2.33 -10.41 -25.49
C ALA A 78 2.57 -10.00 -26.95
N HIS A 79 2.57 -8.69 -27.21
CA HIS A 79 3.13 -8.13 -28.44
C HIS A 79 4.38 -7.34 -28.08
N TYR A 80 5.51 -7.69 -28.70
CA TYR A 80 6.82 -7.15 -28.37
C TYR A 80 7.22 -6.01 -29.30
N PHE A 81 7.90 -5.01 -28.74
CA PHE A 81 8.28 -3.77 -29.38
C PHE A 81 9.74 -3.42 -29.06
N GLY A 82 10.55 -3.18 -30.09
CA GLY A 82 11.92 -2.70 -29.96
C GLY A 82 11.97 -1.19 -30.11
N VAL A 83 12.45 -0.50 -29.07
CA VAL A 83 12.68 0.94 -29.07
C VAL A 83 14.18 1.18 -29.13
N THR A 84 14.67 1.72 -30.24
CA THR A 84 16.09 2.05 -30.42
C THR A 84 16.33 3.51 -30.07
N ILE A 85 17.27 3.77 -29.16
CA ILE A 85 17.64 5.12 -28.71
C ILE A 85 19.14 5.35 -28.87
N ASN A 86 19.53 6.57 -29.26
CA ASN A 86 20.92 6.99 -29.35
C ASN A 86 21.42 7.57 -28.00
N GLU A 87 22.70 7.93 -27.91
CA GLU A 87 23.28 8.47 -26.66
C GLU A 87 22.61 9.77 -26.18
N GLN A 88 22.22 10.65 -27.10
CA GLN A 88 21.57 11.91 -26.73
C GLN A 88 20.18 11.64 -26.14
N GLN A 89 19.39 10.78 -26.78
CA GLN A 89 18.08 10.35 -26.31
C GLN A 89 18.19 9.58 -25.00
N ALA A 90 19.19 8.72 -24.89
CA ALA A 90 19.52 8.01 -23.67
C ALA A 90 19.81 9.00 -22.54
N LYS A 91 20.54 10.10 -22.75
CA LYS A 91 20.80 11.16 -21.75
C LYS A 91 19.57 12.00 -21.40
N LEU A 92 18.68 12.23 -22.35
CA LEU A 92 17.45 13.01 -22.11
C LEU A 92 16.39 12.19 -21.38
N GLY A 93 16.35 10.89 -21.65
CA GLY A 93 15.38 9.96 -21.12
C GLY A 93 14.23 9.71 -22.09
N ILE A 94 13.51 8.61 -21.87
CA ILE A 94 12.34 8.24 -22.66
C ILE A 94 11.15 7.84 -21.79
N VAL A 95 9.97 7.93 -22.39
CA VAL A 95 8.72 7.45 -21.79
C VAL A 95 8.08 6.47 -22.75
N VAL A 96 7.73 5.28 -22.25
CA VAL A 96 6.92 4.31 -23.00
C VAL A 96 5.54 4.24 -22.35
N ARG A 97 4.50 4.53 -23.13
CA ARG A 97 3.13 4.60 -22.63
C ARG A 97 2.19 3.76 -23.47
N VAL A 98 1.21 3.17 -22.80
CA VAL A 98 0.16 2.35 -23.41
C VAL A 98 -1.19 2.82 -22.91
N THR A 99 -2.16 2.88 -23.81
CA THR A 99 -3.57 3.13 -23.48
C THR A 99 -4.45 2.06 -24.11
N SER A 100 -5.55 1.69 -23.46
CA SER A 100 -6.55 0.78 -24.02
C SER A 100 -7.87 1.50 -24.30
N PHE A 101 -8.32 1.48 -25.55
CA PHE A 101 -9.64 2.02 -25.93
C PHE A 101 -10.80 1.07 -25.62
N GLY A 102 -10.50 -0.19 -25.28
CA GLY A 102 -11.50 -1.23 -25.02
C GLY A 102 -11.86 -1.41 -23.55
N ARG A 103 -11.36 -0.52 -22.67
CA ARG A 103 -11.50 -0.62 -21.20
C ARG A 103 -10.98 -1.95 -20.61
N ASN A 104 -10.00 -2.55 -21.28
CA ASN A 104 -9.45 -3.85 -20.93
C ASN A 104 -8.21 -3.71 -20.05
N ARG A 105 -8.00 -4.66 -19.13
CA ARG A 105 -6.75 -4.71 -18.36
C ARG A 105 -5.62 -5.26 -19.23
N PHE A 106 -4.46 -4.68 -19.05
CA PHE A 106 -3.23 -5.11 -19.70
C PHE A 106 -2.06 -4.82 -18.76
N LYS A 107 -0.89 -5.35 -19.10
CA LYS A 107 0.37 -4.96 -18.45
C LYS A 107 1.36 -4.45 -19.49
N LEU A 108 2.15 -3.47 -19.13
CA LEU A 108 3.31 -3.02 -19.88
C LEU A 108 4.54 -3.68 -19.27
N LEU A 109 5.32 -4.40 -20.08
CA LEU A 109 6.50 -5.14 -19.66
C LEU A 109 7.75 -4.51 -20.26
N TYR A 110 8.85 -4.54 -19.51
CA TYR A 110 10.19 -4.20 -19.96
C TYR A 110 11.10 -5.40 -19.77
N PHE A 111 11.89 -5.71 -20.80
CA PHE A 111 12.82 -6.81 -20.79
C PHE A 111 14.25 -6.33 -21.05
N GLU A 112 15.18 -6.89 -20.30
CA GLU A 112 16.62 -6.73 -20.53
C GLU A 112 17.17 -7.95 -21.26
N GLN A 113 18.20 -7.73 -22.08
CA GLN A 113 18.88 -8.82 -22.74
C GLN A 113 19.64 -9.66 -21.70
N ASP A 114 19.48 -10.98 -21.76
CA ASP A 114 20.24 -11.89 -20.89
C ASP A 114 21.71 -11.85 -21.31
N ALA A 115 22.62 -11.74 -20.35
CA ALA A 115 24.06 -11.75 -20.62
C ALA A 115 24.55 -13.10 -21.14
N ASN A 116 23.83 -14.19 -20.86
CA ASN A 116 24.26 -15.56 -21.12
C ASN A 116 23.59 -16.19 -22.35
N ASN A 117 22.58 -15.55 -22.95
CA ASN A 117 21.90 -16.05 -24.15
C ASN A 117 21.41 -14.91 -25.05
N ALA A 118 20.88 -15.24 -26.22
CA ALA A 118 20.36 -14.25 -27.17
C ALA A 118 18.93 -13.76 -26.84
N GLY A 119 18.35 -14.22 -25.74
CA GLY A 119 17.00 -13.89 -25.30
C GLY A 119 16.96 -12.78 -24.25
N TYR A 120 15.81 -12.69 -23.58
CA TYR A 120 15.50 -11.58 -22.70
C TYR A 120 14.86 -12.03 -21.38
N CYS A 121 15.19 -11.32 -20.30
CA CYS A 121 14.61 -11.51 -18.98
C CYS A 121 13.68 -10.34 -18.62
N LEU A 122 12.58 -10.63 -17.93
CA LEU A 122 11.66 -9.60 -17.46
C LEU A 122 12.37 -8.75 -16.40
N ALA A 123 12.54 -7.46 -16.68
CA ALA A 123 13.22 -6.51 -15.81
C ALA A 123 12.24 -5.60 -15.07
N SER A 124 11.07 -5.28 -15.67
CA SER A 124 10.02 -4.56 -14.97
C SER A 124 8.63 -4.78 -15.57
N GLN A 125 7.58 -4.55 -14.77
CA GLN A 125 6.18 -4.70 -15.20
C GLN A 125 5.23 -3.66 -14.57
N GLU A 126 4.41 -3.02 -15.38
CA GLU A 126 3.40 -2.04 -14.95
C GLU A 126 1.98 -2.53 -15.26
N ASP A 127 1.12 -2.51 -14.24
CA ASP A 127 -0.30 -2.83 -14.38
C ASP A 127 -1.06 -1.64 -14.97
N SER A 128 -2.00 -1.88 -15.89
CA SER A 128 -2.87 -0.81 -16.38
C SER A 128 -3.75 -0.26 -15.25
N LYS A 129 -3.71 1.05 -15.04
CA LYS A 129 -4.56 1.80 -14.10
C LYS A 129 -5.53 2.71 -14.86
N MET A 130 -6.67 3.03 -14.25
CA MET A 130 -7.61 3.98 -14.86
C MET A 130 -7.09 5.41 -14.68
N ILE A 131 -6.59 6.01 -15.76
CA ILE A 131 -6.13 7.40 -15.80
C ILE A 131 -7.08 8.19 -16.70
N CYS A 132 -7.74 9.22 -16.17
CA CYS A 132 -8.75 10.00 -16.90
C CYS A 132 -9.80 9.13 -17.60
N ASN A 133 -10.31 8.08 -16.92
CA ASN A 133 -11.25 7.09 -17.46
C ASN A 133 -10.73 6.22 -18.61
N VAL A 134 -9.42 6.20 -18.84
CA VAL A 134 -8.76 5.35 -19.86
C VAL A 134 -7.76 4.42 -19.16
N PRO A 135 -7.87 3.08 -19.33
CA PRO A 135 -6.85 2.18 -18.83
C PRO A 135 -5.51 2.50 -19.50
N SER A 136 -4.53 2.81 -18.67
CA SER A 136 -3.23 3.35 -19.09
C SER A 136 -2.13 2.75 -18.22
N ALA A 137 -0.97 2.50 -18.82
CA ALA A 137 0.27 2.18 -18.11
C ALA A 137 1.43 2.95 -18.75
N GLY A 138 2.42 3.32 -17.95
CA GLY A 138 3.58 4.07 -18.44
C GLY A 138 4.83 3.68 -17.67
N MET A 139 5.94 3.57 -18.39
CA MET A 139 7.29 3.43 -17.84
C MET A 139 8.08 4.69 -18.18
N TYR A 140 8.76 5.25 -17.17
CA TYR A 140 9.38 6.56 -17.23
C TYR A 140 10.87 6.43 -16.90
N PHE A 141 11.72 6.60 -17.90
CA PHE A 141 13.18 6.49 -17.77
C PHE A 141 13.77 7.91 -17.85
N LEU A 142 13.75 8.63 -16.73
CA LEU A 142 13.94 10.09 -16.69
C LEU A 142 15.23 10.57 -15.98
N HIS A 143 16.16 9.66 -15.64
CA HIS A 143 17.40 9.98 -14.90
C HIS A 143 17.21 10.47 -13.46
N PHE A 144 16.03 10.29 -12.91
CA PHE A 144 15.80 10.43 -11.48
C PHE A 144 14.88 9.29 -11.04
N GLN A 145 14.93 8.98 -9.75
CA GLN A 145 14.12 7.92 -9.19
C GLN A 145 12.64 8.30 -9.25
N VAL A 146 11.86 7.47 -9.94
CA VAL A 146 10.39 7.50 -9.91
C VAL A 146 9.95 6.41 -8.94
N TYR A 147 8.90 6.66 -8.17
CA TYR A 147 8.42 5.72 -7.17
C TYR A 147 7.08 5.11 -7.57
N ARG A 148 6.96 3.81 -7.34
CA ARG A 148 5.70 3.08 -7.47
C ARG A 148 5.00 3.09 -6.13
N MET A 149 3.69 3.28 -6.21
CA MET A 149 2.80 3.24 -5.06
C MET A 149 1.88 2.04 -5.23
N ASP A 150 1.94 1.12 -4.28
CA ASP A 150 0.96 0.04 -4.16
C ASP A 150 -0.38 0.64 -3.73
N SER A 151 -1.29 0.79 -4.68
CA SER A 151 -2.58 1.43 -4.47
C SER A 151 -3.60 0.42 -3.91
N THR A 152 -3.39 -0.07 -2.69
CA THR A 152 -4.49 -0.64 -1.92
C THR A 152 -5.24 0.51 -1.26
N LEU A 153 -6.40 0.88 -1.82
CA LEU A 153 -7.30 1.87 -1.24
C LEU A 153 -7.98 1.26 -0.01
N ASN A 154 -7.39 1.48 1.16
CA ASN A 154 -8.03 1.21 2.43
C ASN A 154 -8.14 2.55 3.21
N VAL A 155 -9.28 2.77 3.86
CA VAL A 155 -9.63 4.06 4.51
C VAL A 155 -9.16 4.13 5.98
N ALA A 156 -8.63 3.03 6.52
CA ALA A 156 -8.09 2.98 7.86
C ALA A 156 -6.86 3.90 8.01
N PRO A 157 -6.63 4.56 9.17
CA PRO A 157 -5.38 5.27 9.45
C PRO A 157 -4.14 4.38 9.25
N THR A 158 -4.16 3.12 9.67
CA THR A 158 -3.08 2.15 9.38
C THR A 158 -2.91 1.88 7.90
N ALA A 159 -3.98 1.95 7.12
CA ALA A 159 -3.87 1.78 5.67
C ALA A 159 -3.23 2.98 4.99
N LEU A 160 -3.38 4.17 5.56
CA LEU A 160 -2.65 5.35 5.08
C LEU A 160 -1.15 5.19 5.35
N PHE A 161 -0.75 4.73 6.54
CA PHE A 161 0.67 4.45 6.84
C PHE A 161 1.24 3.31 5.98
N LYS A 162 0.55 2.18 5.90
CA LYS A 162 0.93 1.04 5.04
C LYS A 162 0.99 1.37 3.55
N ARG A 163 0.22 2.36 3.09
CA ARG A 163 0.28 2.82 1.69
C ARG A 163 1.64 3.42 1.35
N PHE A 164 2.29 4.05 2.32
CA PHE A 164 3.61 4.67 2.16
C PHE A 164 4.77 3.69 2.37
N GLU A 165 4.57 2.58 3.09
CA GLU A 165 5.47 1.42 3.03
C GLU A 165 5.53 0.83 1.62
N GLY A 166 4.43 0.94 0.86
CA GLY A 166 4.33 0.57 -0.54
C GLY A 166 5.09 1.46 -1.53
N VAL A 167 5.77 2.51 -1.07
CA VAL A 167 6.57 3.42 -1.92
C VAL A 167 7.90 2.74 -2.28
N HIS A 168 7.95 2.11 -3.43
CA HIS A 168 9.15 1.42 -3.90
C HIS A 168 9.78 2.17 -5.08
N PRO A 169 11.11 2.33 -5.12
CA PRO A 169 11.77 2.85 -6.31
C PRO A 169 11.46 1.92 -7.51
N CYS A 170 11.11 2.49 -8.67
CA CYS A 170 11.11 1.75 -9.92
C CYS A 170 12.47 1.07 -10.13
N GLU A 171 12.46 -0.21 -10.48
CA GLU A 171 13.65 -1.06 -10.69
C GLU A 171 14.61 -0.46 -11.73
N VAL A 172 14.06 0.20 -12.75
CA VAL A 172 14.84 0.79 -13.85
C VAL A 172 14.40 2.23 -14.05
N SER A 173 15.32 3.17 -13.82
CA SER A 173 15.09 4.63 -13.96
C SER A 173 15.77 5.25 -15.17
N GLN A 174 16.64 4.50 -15.84
CA GLN A 174 17.49 4.96 -16.95
C GLN A 174 17.72 3.85 -17.98
N LEU A 175 17.93 4.24 -19.23
CA LEU A 175 18.24 3.33 -20.33
C LEU A 175 19.51 3.80 -21.04
N LYS A 176 20.34 2.84 -21.46
CA LYS A 176 21.56 3.11 -22.25
C LYS A 176 21.22 3.33 -23.73
N ALA A 177 22.16 3.84 -24.51
CA ALA A 177 21.99 3.80 -25.97
C ALA A 177 21.89 2.34 -26.45
N GLY A 178 20.99 2.06 -27.39
CA GLY A 178 20.74 0.71 -27.87
C GLY A 178 19.26 0.43 -28.12
N THR A 179 18.94 -0.84 -28.35
CA THR A 179 17.58 -1.31 -28.56
C THR A 179 17.03 -1.94 -27.28
N HIS A 180 15.87 -1.46 -26.84
CA HIS A 180 15.19 -1.90 -25.63
C HIS A 180 13.87 -2.58 -25.95
N ILE A 181 13.57 -3.68 -25.27
CA ILE A 181 12.40 -4.50 -25.57
C ILE A 181 11.29 -4.21 -24.55
N PHE A 182 10.14 -3.80 -25.08
CA PHE A 182 8.91 -3.61 -24.34
C PHE A 182 7.83 -4.57 -24.84
N ALA A 183 6.86 -4.89 -24.01
CA ALA A 183 5.72 -5.68 -24.46
C ALA A 183 4.40 -5.23 -23.86
N VAL A 184 3.32 -5.35 -24.64
CA VAL A 184 1.96 -5.20 -24.14
C VAL A 184 1.39 -6.59 -23.90
N TYR A 185 1.12 -6.93 -22.63
CA TYR A 185 0.59 -8.22 -22.21
C TYR A 185 -0.92 -8.15 -21.96
N GLY A 186 -1.66 -9.11 -22.52
CA GLY A 186 -3.12 -9.21 -22.33
C GLY A 186 -3.49 -9.84 -21.00
N ASP A 187 -3.82 -9.01 -20.01
CA ASP A 187 -4.13 -9.39 -18.63
C ASP A 187 -5.63 -9.66 -18.37
N ASN A 188 -6.32 -10.13 -19.40
CA ASN A 188 -7.77 -10.21 -19.45
C ASN A 188 -8.24 -11.66 -19.56
N PHE A 189 -9.32 -12.03 -18.87
CA PHE A 189 -9.82 -13.41 -18.87
C PHE A 189 -10.69 -13.80 -20.07
N PHE A 190 -11.30 -12.82 -20.78
CA PHE A 190 -12.38 -13.12 -21.75
C PHE A 190 -12.24 -12.48 -23.14
N LYS A 191 -11.60 -11.31 -23.31
CA LYS A 191 -11.57 -10.57 -24.59
C LYS A 191 -10.16 -10.09 -24.96
N LYS A 192 -9.88 -10.01 -26.27
CA LYS A 192 -8.69 -9.35 -26.80
C LYS A 192 -8.65 -7.90 -26.31
N ALA A 193 -7.51 -7.43 -25.83
CA ALA A 193 -7.32 -6.06 -25.37
C ALA A 193 -6.79 -5.19 -26.52
N PRO A 194 -7.60 -4.27 -27.09
CA PRO A 194 -7.08 -3.27 -28.00
C PRO A 194 -6.22 -2.27 -27.22
N TYR A 195 -5.13 -1.84 -27.82
CA TYR A 195 -4.22 -0.87 -27.21
C TYR A 195 -3.60 0.05 -28.27
N LYS A 196 -3.06 1.17 -27.80
CA LYS A 196 -2.11 2.04 -28.51
C LYS A 196 -0.89 2.24 -27.63
N ILE A 197 0.28 1.86 -28.15
CA ILE A 197 1.58 2.04 -27.51
C ILE A 197 2.35 3.14 -28.23
N GLU A 198 3.15 3.89 -27.48
CA GLU A 198 4.02 4.94 -27.99
C GLU A 198 5.27 5.07 -27.12
N ALA A 199 6.41 5.33 -27.74
CA ALA A 199 7.65 5.70 -27.07
C ALA A 199 8.01 7.15 -27.41
N LEU A 200 8.39 7.95 -26.42
CA LEU A 200 8.67 9.37 -26.57
C LEU A 200 10.04 9.71 -25.98
N CYS A 201 10.82 10.53 -26.69
CA CYS A 201 12.00 11.17 -26.11
C CYS A 201 11.56 12.34 -25.23
N VAL A 202 12.20 12.51 -24.09
CA VAL A 202 12.05 13.71 -23.27
C VAL A 202 12.82 14.85 -23.94
N GLU A 203 12.25 16.05 -23.94
CA GLU A 203 12.93 17.26 -24.43
C GLU A 203 13.83 17.86 -23.35
N SER A 204 14.95 18.48 -23.75
CA SER A 204 15.94 19.06 -22.82
C SER A 204 15.40 20.22 -21.96
N SER A 205 14.34 20.91 -22.41
CA SER A 205 13.68 22.01 -21.69
C SER A 205 12.36 21.59 -21.05
N ASN A 206 12.11 20.28 -20.89
CA ASN A 206 10.80 19.79 -20.50
C ASN A 206 10.48 20.09 -19.03
N ASP A 207 9.77 21.21 -18.82
CA ASP A 207 9.18 21.63 -17.54
C ASP A 207 8.41 20.50 -16.84
N ARG A 208 7.77 19.59 -17.58
CA ARG A 208 7.05 18.44 -16.99
C ARG A 208 7.97 17.48 -16.24
N ALA A 209 9.18 17.22 -16.74
CA ALA A 209 10.13 16.32 -16.08
C ALA A 209 10.69 16.94 -14.79
N HIS A 210 10.97 18.25 -14.81
CA HIS A 210 11.38 19.00 -13.63
C HIS A 210 10.28 19.04 -12.56
N ARG A 211 9.05 19.37 -12.95
CA ARG A 211 7.89 19.34 -12.05
C ARG A 211 7.63 17.95 -11.48
N LEU A 212 7.75 16.91 -12.30
CA LEU A 212 7.60 15.53 -11.81
C LEU A 212 8.67 15.20 -10.77
N ARG A 213 9.93 15.57 -10.99
CA ARG A 213 11.00 15.40 -10.00
C ARG A 213 10.71 16.12 -8.69
N GLU A 214 10.19 17.34 -8.76
CA GLU A 214 9.79 18.10 -7.57
C GLU A 214 8.64 17.41 -6.82
N VAL A 215 7.63 16.93 -7.54
CA VAL A 215 6.50 16.20 -6.95
C VAL A 215 6.98 14.90 -6.29
N GLU A 216 7.86 14.13 -6.93
CA GLU A 216 8.47 12.92 -6.34
C GLU A 216 9.21 13.25 -5.04
N ALA A 217 10.00 14.33 -5.01
CA ALA A 217 10.68 14.78 -3.80
C ALA A 217 9.69 15.17 -2.68
N GLN A 218 8.60 15.85 -3.01
CA GLN A 218 7.55 16.20 -2.05
C GLN A 218 6.82 14.95 -1.52
N ILE A 219 6.58 13.95 -2.37
CA ILE A 219 6.00 12.67 -1.97
C ILE A 219 6.88 11.95 -0.95
N LEU A 220 8.20 11.90 -1.19
CA LEU A 220 9.15 11.31 -0.24
C LEU A 220 9.19 12.08 1.07
N LYS A 221 9.23 13.41 1.01
CA LYS A 221 9.17 14.23 2.23
C LYS A 221 7.91 13.93 3.04
N LYS A 222 6.76 13.79 2.38
CA LYS A 222 5.49 13.45 3.04
C LYS A 222 5.46 12.03 3.58
N ARG A 223 6.13 11.08 2.94
CA ARG A 223 6.33 9.72 3.46
C ARG A 223 7.06 9.78 4.81
N ASP A 224 8.15 10.53 4.88
CA ASP A 224 8.97 10.63 6.09
C ASP A 224 8.21 11.36 7.22
N GLU A 225 7.52 12.47 6.90
CA GLU A 225 6.64 13.17 7.85
C GLU A 225 5.53 12.26 8.39
N LEU A 226 4.97 11.37 7.56
CA LEU A 226 3.93 10.43 7.99
C LEU A 226 4.46 9.30 8.88
N HIS A 227 5.68 8.82 8.68
CA HIS A 227 6.30 7.86 9.59
C HIS A 227 6.54 8.46 10.97
N GLN A 228 6.94 9.73 11.03
CA GLN A 228 7.03 10.44 12.31
C GLN A 228 5.65 10.57 12.97
N PHE A 229 4.64 10.99 12.20
CA PHE A 229 3.27 11.11 12.71
C PHE A 229 2.68 9.77 13.17
N GLU A 230 3.02 8.65 12.53
CA GLU A 230 2.63 7.30 12.97
C GLU A 230 3.15 7.01 14.37
N THR A 231 4.41 7.38 14.64
CA THR A 231 5.03 7.20 15.97
C THR A 231 4.29 8.02 17.03
N GLU A 232 4.03 9.30 16.76
CA GLU A 232 3.28 10.19 17.66
C GLU A 232 1.86 9.67 17.93
N LEU A 233 1.18 9.11 16.92
CA LEU A 233 -0.14 8.51 17.08
C LEU A 233 -0.10 7.29 18.00
N TRP A 234 0.91 6.43 17.88
CA TRP A 234 1.05 5.25 18.74
C TRP A 234 1.36 5.62 20.19
N GLU A 235 2.19 6.63 20.43
CA GLU A 235 2.45 7.16 21.77
C GLU A 235 1.17 7.70 22.41
N ALA A 236 0.43 8.56 21.70
CA ALA A 236 -0.83 9.10 22.20
C ALA A 236 -1.89 8.01 22.46
N LEU A 237 -1.89 6.93 21.67
CA LEU A 237 -2.78 5.80 21.88
C LEU A 237 -2.43 5.02 23.16
N ALA A 238 -1.14 4.88 23.47
CA ALA A 238 -0.69 4.26 24.71
C ALA A 238 -1.11 5.09 25.93
N ASP A 239 -0.91 6.42 25.88
CA ASP A 239 -1.34 7.34 26.95
C ASP A 239 -2.86 7.28 27.17
N PHE A 240 -3.64 7.28 26.09
CA PHE A 240 -5.10 7.17 26.17
C PHE A 240 -5.53 5.86 26.82
N GLN A 241 -4.87 4.74 26.50
CA GLN A 241 -5.15 3.45 27.12
C GLN A 241 -4.85 3.45 28.61
N GLU A 242 -3.72 4.03 29.02
CA GLU A 242 -3.35 4.16 30.43
C GLU A 242 -4.41 4.97 31.20
N VAL A 243 -4.77 6.14 30.68
CA VAL A 243 -5.78 7.01 31.31
C VAL A 243 -7.14 6.32 31.40
N THR A 244 -7.55 5.60 30.36
CA THR A 244 -8.84 4.88 30.33
C THR A 244 -8.86 3.70 31.29
N SER A 245 -7.75 2.97 31.42
CA SER A 245 -7.61 1.89 32.41
C SER A 245 -7.71 2.44 33.83
N ARG A 246 -6.98 3.52 34.13
CA ARG A 246 -7.05 4.20 35.44
C ARG A 246 -8.46 4.69 35.75
N TYR A 247 -9.13 5.35 34.80
CA TYR A 247 -10.52 5.79 34.97
C TYR A 247 -11.45 4.63 35.37
N THR A 248 -11.27 3.45 34.76
CA THR A 248 -12.09 2.26 35.06
C THR A 248 -11.88 1.79 36.50
N LEU A 249 -10.63 1.77 36.97
CA LEU A 249 -10.29 1.41 38.35
C LEU A 249 -10.85 2.43 39.36
N GLU A 250 -10.66 3.72 39.09
CA GLU A 250 -11.18 4.81 39.94
C GLU A 250 -12.70 4.75 40.03
N LYS A 251 -13.39 4.51 38.91
CA LYS A 251 -14.84 4.34 38.88
C LYS A 251 -15.29 3.18 39.77
N GLN A 252 -14.63 2.02 39.67
CA GLN A 252 -14.94 0.86 40.53
C GLN A 252 -14.73 1.17 42.00
N SER A 253 -13.63 1.84 42.35
CA SER A 253 -13.36 2.26 43.73
C SER A 253 -14.45 3.20 44.25
N VAL A 254 -14.92 4.14 43.43
CA VAL A 254 -16.03 5.04 43.80
C VAL A 254 -17.33 4.26 43.99
N ASP A 255 -17.66 3.33 43.10
CA ASP A 255 -18.86 2.50 43.20
C ASP A 255 -18.86 1.65 44.48
N GLU A 256 -17.70 1.11 44.89
CA GLU A 256 -17.54 0.38 46.15
C GLU A 256 -17.73 1.27 47.37
N LEU A 257 -17.15 2.48 47.38
CA LEU A 257 -17.33 3.45 48.47
C LEU A 257 -18.80 3.87 48.60
N LEU A 258 -19.49 4.11 47.48
CA LEU A 258 -20.92 4.43 47.47
C LEU A 258 -21.74 3.28 48.05
N LYS A 259 -21.44 2.03 47.68
CA LYS A 259 -22.10 0.84 48.22
C LYS A 259 -21.86 0.69 49.73
N GLN A 260 -20.64 0.91 50.21
CA GLN A 260 -20.32 0.88 51.64
C GLN A 260 -21.11 1.95 52.40
N ARG A 261 -21.17 3.18 51.88
CA ARG A 261 -21.96 4.28 52.46
C ARG A 261 -23.43 3.90 52.56
N ASP A 262 -24.01 3.37 51.49
CA ASP A 262 -25.44 3.02 51.45
C ASP A 262 -25.78 1.88 52.42
N ASN A 263 -24.87 0.91 52.59
CA ASN A 263 -25.00 -0.13 53.62
C ASN A 263 -24.99 0.47 55.03
N ILE A 264 -24.07 1.39 55.33
CA ILE A 264 -24.02 2.09 56.63
C ILE A 264 -25.34 2.83 56.88
N TYR A 265 -25.85 3.59 55.91
CA TYR A 265 -27.14 4.27 56.05
C TYR A 265 -28.27 3.29 56.36
N SER A 266 -28.34 2.15 55.65
CA SER A 266 -29.38 1.15 55.89
C SER A 266 -29.36 0.58 57.32
N SER A 267 -28.17 0.47 57.93
CA SER A 267 -28.00 -0.06 59.29
C SER A 267 -28.65 0.81 60.37
N TYR A 268 -28.76 2.12 60.14
CA TYR A 268 -29.47 3.05 61.04
C TYR A 268 -30.98 3.02 60.84
N THR A 269 -31.46 2.54 59.69
CA THR A 269 -32.89 2.50 59.34
C THR A 269 -33.57 1.21 59.80
N VAL A 270 -32.82 0.11 59.93
CA VAL A 270 -33.34 -1.15 60.49
C VAL A 270 -33.53 -0.99 62.00
N ARG A 271 -34.77 -0.75 62.43
CA ARG A 271 -35.13 -0.87 63.86
C ARG A 271 -34.94 -2.32 64.29
N ASN A 272 -34.07 -2.55 65.27
CA ASN A 272 -34.15 -3.74 66.12
C ASN A 272 -35.54 -3.74 66.76
N THR A 273 -36.49 -4.50 66.21
CA THR A 273 -37.70 -4.88 66.95
C THR A 273 -37.23 -5.81 68.07
N PRO A 274 -37.32 -5.42 69.34
CA PRO A 274 -37.07 -6.35 70.42
C PRO A 274 -38.17 -7.41 70.32
N ASN A 275 -37.78 -8.68 70.27
CA ASN A 275 -38.70 -9.77 70.60
C ASN A 275 -39.11 -9.58 72.05
N HIS A 276 -40.17 -8.81 72.28
CA HIS A 276 -40.82 -8.77 73.58
C HIS A 276 -41.64 -10.06 73.71
N SER A 277 -40.97 -11.07 74.23
CA SER A 277 -41.59 -12.19 74.91
C SER A 277 -42.56 -11.67 75.96
N GLY A 278 -43.79 -12.16 75.91
CA GLY A 278 -44.71 -12.11 77.03
C GLY A 278 -46.16 -11.87 76.63
N VAL A 279 -46.91 -12.96 76.41
CA VAL A 279 -48.15 -13.23 77.17
C VAL A 279 -48.29 -14.76 77.26
N GLY A 280 -48.27 -15.27 78.49
CA GLY A 280 -48.60 -16.66 78.80
C GLY A 280 -50.11 -16.90 78.84
N GLY A 281 -50.52 -18.15 78.64
CA GLY A 281 -51.92 -18.55 78.78
C GLY A 281 -52.21 -20.02 78.44
N SER A 282 -51.79 -20.92 79.33
CA SER A 282 -52.54 -22.07 79.89
C SER A 282 -53.32 -23.06 79.00
N GLY A 283 -52.93 -24.36 79.07
CA GLY A 283 -53.77 -25.59 79.01
C GLY A 283 -54.47 -25.90 77.68
N LEU A 284 -54.77 -27.13 77.25
CA LEU A 284 -54.83 -28.46 77.87
C LEU A 284 -55.02 -29.49 76.73
N PHE A 285 -54.51 -30.71 76.95
CA PHE A 285 -54.55 -31.96 76.15
C PHE A 285 -53.57 -32.12 74.98
#